data_AF-A0A3S0GP67-F1
#
_entry.id   AF-A0A3S0GP67-F1
#
_cell.length_a   1.000
_cell.length_b   1.000
_cell.length_c   1.000
_cell.angle_alpha   90.00
_cell.angle_beta   90.00
_cell.angle_gamma   90.00
#
_symmetry.space_group_name_H-M   'P 1'
#
loop_
_entity.id
_entity.type
_entity.pdbx_description
1 polymer ?
#
loop_
_entity_poly.entity_id
_entity_poly.type
_entity_poly.pdbx_seq_one_letter_code
_entity_poly.pdbx_strand_id
1 'polypeptide(L)'
;MEKNISSKSAALSKIVYTVFGLAAVVFVLLKDYPTAMIFGGIGLAFDPFDQSVPFGKRPVWQKAWLIIHLLLVLILLVFTIIKFK
;
A
#
# COMPACT_ATOMS: atom_id res chain seq x y z
N MET A 1 -21.18 22.50 -1.90
CA MET A 1 -21.28 21.26 -2.73
C MET A 1 -19.94 20.49 -2.85
N GLU A 2 -18.88 20.87 -2.11
CA GLU A 2 -17.52 20.31 -2.29
C GLU A 2 -17.24 18.97 -1.57
N LYS A 3 -18.03 18.64 -0.54
CA LYS A 3 -17.84 17.44 0.29
C LYS A 3 -17.97 16.10 -0.45
N ASN A 4 -18.53 16.10 -1.66
CA ASN A 4 -18.92 14.89 -2.39
C ASN A 4 -17.80 14.30 -3.27
N ILE A 5 -16.76 15.07 -3.61
CA ILE A 5 -15.62 14.59 -4.43
C ILE A 5 -14.49 14.03 -3.57
N SER A 6 -14.23 14.65 -2.41
CA SER A 6 -13.22 14.21 -1.44
C SER A 6 -13.59 12.86 -0.78
N SER A 7 -14.87 12.61 -0.49
CA SER A 7 -15.30 11.33 0.09
C SER A 7 -15.20 10.15 -0.89
N LYS A 8 -15.52 10.38 -2.17
CA LYS A 8 -15.43 9.36 -3.22
C LYS A 8 -13.98 8.97 -3.52
N SER A 9 -13.06 9.93 -3.57
CA SER A 9 -11.63 9.68 -3.77
C SER A 9 -10.98 8.96 -2.59
N ALA A 10 -11.38 9.30 -1.35
CA ALA A 10 -10.94 8.57 -0.16
C ALA A 10 -11.49 7.14 -0.13
N ALA A 11 -12.75 6.92 -0.52
CA ALA A 11 -13.33 5.59 -0.65
C ALA A 11 -12.63 4.77 -1.75
N LEU A 12 -12.33 5.39 -2.88
CA LEU A 12 -11.59 4.76 -3.97
C LEU A 12 -10.18 4.34 -3.53
N SER A 13 -9.44 5.23 -2.86
CA SER A 13 -8.09 4.91 -2.38
C SER A 13 -8.09 3.71 -1.43
N LYS A 14 -9.07 3.63 -0.53
CA LYS A 14 -9.26 2.47 0.36
C LYS A 14 -9.55 1.17 -0.39
N ILE A 15 -10.43 1.22 -1.39
CA ILE A 15 -10.76 0.04 -2.21
C ILE A 15 -9.52 -0.42 -2.98
N VAL A 16 -8.84 0.52 -3.64
CA VAL A 16 -7.63 0.26 -4.42
C VAL A 16 -6.53 -0.31 -3.53
N TYR A 17 -6.26 0.30 -2.38
CA TYR A 17 -5.34 -0.21 -1.36
C TYR A 17 -5.65 -1.65 -0.97
N THR A 18 -6.93 -1.94 -0.70
CA THR A 18 -7.36 -3.26 -0.22
C THR A 18 -7.21 -4.31 -1.31
N VAL A 19 -7.65 -4.02 -2.54
CA VAL A 19 -7.54 -4.94 -3.68
C VAL A 19 -6.07 -5.25 -3.99
N PHE A 20 -5.22 -4.22 -4.08
CA PHE A 20 -3.81 -4.42 -4.38
C PHE A 20 -3.02 -5.02 -3.21
N GLY A 21 -3.37 -4.69 -1.97
CA GLY A 21 -2.81 -5.34 -0.79
C GLY A 21 -3.16 -6.82 -0.72
N LEU A 22 -4.41 -7.19 -1.01
CA LEU A 22 -4.81 -8.60 -1.11
C LEU A 22 -4.12 -9.31 -2.27
N ALA A 23 -4.02 -8.67 -3.44
CA ALA A 23 -3.29 -9.21 -4.58
C ALA A 23 -1.83 -9.48 -4.20
N ALA A 24 -1.15 -8.53 -3.54
CA ALA A 24 0.22 -8.70 -3.06
C ALA A 24 0.36 -9.95 -2.17
N VAL A 25 -0.54 -10.15 -1.21
CA VAL A 25 -0.54 -11.33 -0.34
C VAL A 25 -0.74 -12.62 -1.15
N VAL A 26 -1.68 -12.64 -2.10
CA VAL A 26 -1.90 -13.80 -2.99
C VAL A 26 -0.64 -14.13 -3.78
N PHE A 27 0.03 -13.15 -4.38
CA PHE A 27 1.25 -13.38 -5.16
C PHE A 27 2.44 -13.80 -4.29
N VAL A 28 2.54 -13.34 -3.03
CA VAL A 28 3.51 -13.88 -2.07
C VAL A 28 3.26 -15.37 -1.82
N LEU A 29 2.00 -15.80 -1.64
CA LEU A 29 1.66 -17.22 -1.46
C LEU A 29 1.96 -18.06 -2.71
N LEU A 30 1.78 -17.47 -3.89
CA LEU A 30 2.16 -18.08 -5.18
C LEU A 30 3.67 -18.06 -5.45
N LYS A 31 4.48 -17.47 -4.54
CA LYS A 31 5.93 -17.27 -4.67
C LYS A 31 6.34 -16.42 -5.87
N ASP A 32 5.43 -15.61 -6.40
CA ASP A 32 5.70 -14.60 -7.41
C ASP A 32 6.01 -13.26 -6.74
N TYR A 33 7.23 -13.19 -6.18
CA TYR A 33 7.70 -12.02 -5.43
C TYR A 33 7.81 -10.73 -6.25
N PRO A 34 8.24 -10.74 -7.53
CA PRO A 34 8.22 -9.55 -8.37
C PRO A 34 6.82 -8.95 -8.52
N THR A 35 5.82 -9.78 -8.83
CA THR A 35 4.43 -9.32 -8.99
C THR A 35 3.83 -8.88 -7.66
N ALA A 36 4.12 -9.60 -6.56
CA ALA A 36 3.70 -9.22 -5.23
C ALA A 36 4.26 -7.85 -4.80
N MET A 37 5.54 -7.59 -5.08
CA MET A 37 6.18 -6.30 -4.82
C MET A 37 5.51 -5.17 -5.60
N ILE A 38 5.23 -5.37 -6.89
CA ILE A 38 4.57 -4.37 -7.74
C ILE A 38 3.20 -4.02 -7.17
N PHE A 39 2.35 -5.03 -6.90
CA PHE A 39 1.01 -4.78 -6.35
C PHE A 39 1.06 -4.21 -4.93
N GLY A 40 1.98 -4.64 -4.07
CA GLY A 40 2.16 -4.06 -2.74
C GLY A 40 2.58 -2.59 -2.82
N GLY A 41 3.49 -2.25 -3.73
CA GLY A 41 3.92 -0.87 -3.98
C GLY A 41 2.80 0.02 -4.53
N ILE A 42 2.01 -0.48 -5.50
CA ILE A 42 0.82 0.23 -5.99
C ILE A 42 -0.17 0.44 -4.86
N GLY A 43 -0.46 -0.60 -4.06
CA GLY A 43 -1.33 -0.50 -2.89
C GLY A 43 -0.87 0.64 -1.96
N LEU A 44 0.41 0.68 -1.61
CA LEU A 44 1.00 1.73 -0.77
C LEU A 44 0.83 3.15 -1.34
N ALA A 45 0.93 3.31 -2.66
CA ALA A 45 0.73 4.60 -3.33
C ALA A 45 -0.71 5.12 -3.17
N PHE A 46 -1.68 4.21 -3.09
CA PHE A 46 -3.07 4.53 -2.78
C PHE A 46 -3.31 4.46 -1.28
N ASP A 47 -2.77 5.42 -0.53
CA ASP A 47 -2.93 5.55 0.92
C ASP A 47 -4.41 5.39 1.35
N PRO A 48 -4.76 4.42 2.20
CA PRO A 48 -6.14 4.14 2.60
C PRO A 48 -6.64 5.12 3.67
N PHE A 49 -5.78 5.98 4.21
CA PHE A 49 -6.12 6.92 5.26
C PHE A 49 -6.57 8.27 4.71
N ASP A 50 -7.02 9.13 5.62
CA ASP A 50 -7.46 10.47 5.25
C ASP A 50 -6.27 11.33 4.79
N GLN A 51 -6.27 11.66 3.50
CA GLN A 51 -5.24 12.49 2.88
C GLN A 51 -5.35 13.97 3.26
N SER A 52 -6.46 14.41 3.87
CA SER A 52 -6.58 15.78 4.39
C SER A 52 -5.71 16.03 5.62
N VAL A 53 -5.32 14.97 6.34
CA VAL A 53 -4.45 15.06 7.51
C VAL A 53 -2.99 14.91 7.08
N PRO A 54 -2.14 15.94 7.27
CA PRO A 54 -0.72 15.85 6.97
C PRO A 54 -0.06 14.71 7.74
N PHE A 55 0.88 14.01 7.11
CA PHE A 55 1.49 12.78 7.67
C PHE A 55 1.93 12.94 9.14
N GLY A 56 2.60 14.04 9.50
CA GLY A 56 3.06 14.28 10.87
C GLY A 56 1.95 14.32 11.92
N LYS A 57 0.75 14.82 11.57
CA LYS A 57 -0.41 14.94 12.45
C LYS A 57 -1.26 13.67 12.53
N ARG A 58 -0.93 12.64 11.76
CA ARG A 58 -1.67 11.37 11.78
C ARG A 58 -1.44 10.62 13.10
N PRO A 59 -2.44 9.83 13.54
CA PRO A 59 -2.27 8.88 14.64
C PRO A 59 -1.06 7.97 14.42
N VAL A 60 -0.37 7.62 15.52
CA VAL A 60 0.86 6.81 15.47
C VAL A 60 0.63 5.47 14.77
N TRP A 61 -0.52 4.83 14.98
CA TRP A 61 -0.84 3.54 14.37
C TRP A 61 -0.96 3.60 12.84
N GLN A 62 -1.50 4.70 12.27
CA GLN A 62 -1.60 4.86 10.81
C GLN A 62 -0.23 5.00 10.18
N LYS A 63 0.63 5.80 10.82
CA LYS A 63 2.03 5.96 10.40
C LYS A 63 2.78 4.64 10.49
N ALA A 64 2.66 3.94 11.61
CA ALA A 64 3.30 2.66 11.83
C ALA A 64 2.87 1.63 10.77
N TRP A 65 1.58 1.57 10.44
CA TRP A 65 1.06 0.68 9.40
C TRP A 65 1.66 0.97 8.02
N LEU A 66 1.68 2.23 7.58
CA LEU A 66 2.29 2.62 6.30
C LEU A 66 3.79 2.30 6.26
N ILE A 67 4.51 2.55 7.36
CA ILE A 67 5.94 2.25 7.45
C ILE A 67 6.19 0.74 7.39
N ILE A 68 5.42 -0.06 8.13
CA ILE A 68 5.54 -1.53 8.09
C ILE A 68 5.27 -2.05 6.69
N HIS A 69 4.21 -1.58 6.03
CA HIS A 69 3.90 -2.00 4.66
C HIS A 69 5.02 -1.59 3.68
N LEU A 70 5.53 -0.36 3.79
CA LEU A 70 6.67 0.09 3.00
C LEU A 70 7.89 -0.82 3.20
N LEU A 71 8.22 -1.18 4.45
CA LEU A 71 9.32 -2.09 4.76
C LEU A 71 9.10 -3.47 4.14
N LEU A 72 7.88 -4.01 4.17
CA LEU A 72 7.56 -5.28 3.51
C LEU A 72 7.81 -5.22 2.00
N VAL A 73 7.39 -4.15 1.33
CA VAL A 73 7.63 -3.96 -0.11
C VAL A 73 9.12 -3.82 -0.40
N LEU A 74 9.87 -3.09 0.42
CA LEU A 74 11.32 -2.96 0.27
C LEU A 74 12.05 -4.29 0.49
N ILE A 75 11.61 -5.11 1.46
CA ILE A 75 12.14 -6.46 1.67
C ILE A 75 11.88 -7.31 0.43
N LEU A 76 10.67 -7.28 -0.13
CA LEU A 76 10.33 -8.00 -1.36
C LEU A 76 11.16 -7.53 -2.56
N LEU A 77 11.43 -6.22 -2.66
CA LEU A 77 12.30 -5.64 -3.69
C LEU A 77 13.73 -6.17 -3.59
N VAL A 78 14.35 -6.06 -2.40
CA VAL A 78 15.72 -6.56 -2.19
C VAL A 78 15.79 -8.06 -2.42
N PHE A 79 14.83 -8.82 -1.90
CA PHE A 79 14.74 -10.26 -2.11
C PHE A 79 14.67 -10.61 -3.59
N THR A 80 13.81 -9.93 -4.35
CA THR A 80 13.65 -10.12 -5.79
C THR A 80 14.96 -9.83 -6.52
N ILE A 81 15.63 -8.71 -6.24
CA ILE A 81 16.90 -8.34 -6.86
C ILE A 81 17.98 -9.41 -6.60
N ILE A 82 18.07 -9.93 -5.38
CA ILE A 82 19.06 -10.97 -5.03
C ILE A 82 18.76 -12.28 -5.77
N LYS A 83 17.49 -12.69 -5.85
CA LYS A 83 17.06 -13.94 -6.49
C LYS A 83 17.06 -13.91 -8.02
N PHE A 84 17.04 -12.71 -8.62
CA PHE A 84 17.02 -12.52 -10.07
C PHE A 84 18.42 -12.60 -10.70
N LYS A 85 19.47 -12.59 -9.88
CA LYS A 85 20.85 -12.86 -10.28
C LYS A 85 21.11 -14.36 -10.39
#